data_AF-A0A257JTI5-F1
#
_entry.id   AF-A0A257JTI5-F1
#
_cell.length_a   1.000
_cell.length_b   1.000
_cell.length_c   1.000
_cell.angle_alpha   90.00
_cell.angle_beta   90.00
_cell.angle_gamma   90.00
#
_symmetry.space_group_name_H-M   'P 1'
#
loop_
_entity.id
_entity.type
_entity.pdbx_description
1 polymer ?
#
loop_
_entity_poly.entity_id
_entity_poly.type
_entity_poly.pdbx_seq_one_letter_code
_entity_poly.pdbx_strand_id
1 'polypeptide(L)'
;MSSTSHGSNRGLLLSLDRGGPLSLQQQIRRQILAAISAGAFPPGWKLPSSRSLALELGISRNTAALAYQELVSEGHLATRERSGIFVTMLGQSASIVQDPVLGAAQISKPAEFGAGVGSPEGLPEHWRLPPDWQRYRFPFIDQRYDRSMFPASEWREASRLALGAADIAHWTNTDEDADDMALIDQIRARILPRRGIIAANDEILIVGSEQQALFLIAKTLSNRLRRIAIEDPGLPHTREALKLAGAKLSYQPVDDEGMVVDNRLFDCDGVYITPSRQRPTGVTMSLTRRMALLSLAAKRNLLIIEDDFDSETTVLGKPLPAIRAMSGAKDVFYMASLSRALAPGIKLGILCGPAQWISAARKVRDLATHRPSSMTQGAAAHFLALGHYEAMNSRVLRVVEERLLALRDAINHYMPQSMAEPLPQSVTIAPAAGGSTVWVRGPASLDARRLAKALKSKGVLIEPAAGYFAGSNPPLHMFRLGVSGIPTDRIREGVALIAEMMRKMSESPVPRLDCTPIPGADIAARLSGATLSYRTVYGDPCTMELHEDGTLEGRAGFANEEQDTGRWWIEGDMWFRQWTLWAYGEPAGFGVAIKGDQLLWLDSNGRQVDSAVIA
;
A
#
# COMPACT_ATOMS: atom_id res chain seq x y z
N MET A 1 10.92 51.19 -59.86
CA MET A 1 11.59 51.71 -58.65
C MET A 1 10.68 51.47 -57.45
N SER A 2 11.28 51.09 -56.32
CA SER A 2 10.71 51.12 -54.97
C SER A 2 9.78 49.98 -54.56
N SER A 3 10.40 49.07 -53.81
CA SER A 3 9.84 48.09 -52.87
C SER A 3 8.80 48.66 -51.89
N THR A 4 7.76 47.90 -51.60
CA THR A 4 6.97 48.03 -50.37
C THR A 4 6.79 46.67 -49.71
N SER A 5 7.52 46.50 -48.62
CA SER A 5 7.39 45.46 -47.60
C SER A 5 6.04 45.56 -46.89
N HIS A 6 5.23 44.51 -46.90
CA HIS A 6 4.12 44.30 -45.97
C HIS A 6 4.17 42.85 -45.46
N GLY A 7 5.00 42.62 -44.44
CA GLY A 7 4.99 41.38 -43.65
C GLY A 7 4.19 41.61 -42.37
N SER A 8 2.88 41.37 -42.43
CA SER A 8 1.98 41.46 -41.28
C SER A 8 2.35 40.42 -40.22
N ASN A 9 2.57 40.91 -39.00
CA ASN A 9 2.95 40.16 -37.81
C ASN A 9 1.75 39.32 -37.31
N ARG A 10 1.62 38.08 -37.79
CA ARG A 10 0.71 37.09 -37.17
C ARG A 10 1.28 36.73 -35.80
N GLY A 11 0.60 37.16 -34.74
CA GLY A 11 0.99 36.93 -33.34
C GLY A 11 1.21 35.45 -33.04
N LEU A 12 2.19 35.17 -32.18
CA LEU A 12 2.56 33.82 -31.80
C LEU A 12 1.54 33.36 -30.74
N LEU A 13 0.50 32.63 -31.14
CA LEU A 13 -0.50 32.09 -30.21
C LEU A 13 0.12 30.97 -29.35
N LEU A 14 0.89 31.35 -28.34
CA LEU A 14 1.38 30.46 -27.30
C LEU A 14 0.56 30.68 -26.02
N SER A 15 0.12 29.59 -25.40
CA SER A 15 -0.63 29.62 -24.14
C SER A 15 0.18 28.97 -23.02
N LEU A 16 0.37 29.66 -21.91
CA LEU A 16 1.15 29.16 -20.78
C LEU A 16 0.24 28.79 -19.59
N ASP A 17 0.43 27.60 -19.05
CA ASP A 17 -0.22 27.15 -17.83
C ASP A 17 0.76 27.26 -16.65
N ARG A 18 0.57 28.26 -15.79
CA ARG A 18 1.43 28.48 -14.62
C ARG A 18 1.23 27.45 -13.50
N GLY A 19 0.12 26.72 -13.50
CA GLY A 19 -0.17 25.64 -12.56
C GLY A 19 0.26 24.26 -13.04
N GLY A 20 0.74 24.16 -14.28
CA GLY A 20 1.16 22.91 -14.89
C GLY A 20 2.49 22.35 -14.34
N PRO A 21 2.75 21.05 -14.53
CA PRO A 21 3.95 20.39 -14.01
C PRO A 21 5.26 20.76 -14.73
N LEU A 22 5.19 21.45 -15.87
CA LEU A 22 6.34 21.87 -16.66
C LEU A 22 6.72 23.32 -16.37
N SER A 23 8.03 23.64 -16.38
CA SER A 23 8.48 25.02 -16.27
C SER A 23 8.01 25.85 -17.47
N LEU A 24 7.84 27.16 -17.30
CA LEU A 24 7.41 28.05 -18.39
C LEU A 24 8.36 27.98 -19.60
N GLN A 25 9.65 27.80 -19.35
CA GLN A 25 10.65 27.55 -20.39
C GLN A 25 10.34 26.29 -21.21
N GLN A 26 10.05 25.17 -20.54
CA GLN A 26 9.70 23.91 -21.20
C GLN A 26 8.40 24.02 -22.00
N GLN A 27 7.42 24.77 -21.49
CA GLN A 27 6.15 24.98 -22.18
C GLN A 27 6.31 25.79 -23.47
N ILE A 28 7.16 26.84 -23.46
CA ILE A 28 7.50 27.62 -24.65
C ILE A 28 8.22 26.74 -25.67
N ARG A 29 9.23 25.99 -25.23
CA ARG A 29 9.99 25.08 -26.08
C ARG A 29 9.09 24.07 -26.77
N ARG A 30 8.23 23.38 -26.01
CA ARG A 30 7.28 22.40 -26.51
C ARG A 30 6.35 22.97 -27.58
N GLN A 31 5.79 24.15 -27.36
CA GLN A 31 4.84 24.74 -28.30
C GLN A 31 5.51 25.25 -29.58
N ILE A 32 6.71 25.81 -29.48
CA ILE A 32 7.48 26.21 -30.67
C ILE A 32 7.85 24.98 -31.50
N LEU A 33 8.34 23.90 -30.87
CA LEU A 33 8.64 22.66 -31.58
C LEU A 33 7.41 22.06 -32.24
N ALA A 34 6.27 22.00 -31.53
CA ALA A 34 5.02 21.52 -32.09
C ALA A 34 4.58 22.34 -33.33
N ALA A 35 4.73 23.67 -33.28
CA ALA A 35 4.41 24.55 -34.39
C ALA A 35 5.38 24.40 -35.57
N ILE A 36 6.67 24.16 -35.33
CA ILE A 36 7.65 23.83 -36.37
C ILE A 36 7.28 22.48 -37.02
N SER A 37 7.03 21.44 -36.22
CA SER A 37 6.68 20.10 -36.71
C SER A 37 5.35 20.06 -37.47
N ALA A 38 4.37 20.85 -37.06
CA ALA A 38 3.08 20.98 -37.76
C ALA A 38 3.16 21.85 -39.04
N GLY A 39 4.33 22.40 -39.37
CA GLY A 39 4.52 23.28 -40.52
C GLY A 39 3.96 24.70 -40.33
N ALA A 40 3.46 25.04 -39.14
CA ALA A 40 2.96 26.38 -38.84
C ALA A 40 4.09 27.43 -38.79
N PHE A 41 5.31 27.02 -38.40
CA PHE A 41 6.53 27.80 -38.57
C PHE A 41 7.43 27.11 -39.60
N PRO A 42 7.30 27.44 -40.90
CA PRO A 42 8.12 26.85 -41.93
C PRO A 42 9.61 27.23 -41.78
N PRO A 43 10.54 26.48 -42.40
CA PRO A 43 11.95 26.85 -42.40
C PRO A 43 12.18 28.28 -42.88
N GLY A 44 13.05 29.01 -42.19
CA GLY A 44 13.28 30.43 -42.43
C GLY A 44 12.25 31.38 -41.81
N TRP A 45 11.21 30.87 -41.13
CA TRP A 45 10.28 31.70 -40.38
C TRP A 45 10.99 32.45 -39.25
N LYS A 46 10.74 33.76 -39.16
CA LYS A 46 11.34 34.63 -38.14
C LYS A 46 10.48 34.62 -36.88
N LEU A 47 11.05 34.19 -35.76
CA LEU A 47 10.40 34.27 -34.45
C LEU A 47 10.55 35.67 -33.84
N PRO A 48 9.63 36.07 -32.93
CA PRO A 48 9.75 37.31 -32.18
C PRO A 48 11.07 37.35 -31.37
N SER A 49 11.52 38.56 -31.01
CA SER A 49 12.67 38.68 -30.12
C SER A 49 12.34 38.12 -28.74
N SER A 50 13.35 37.69 -27.97
CA SER A 50 13.12 37.23 -26.58
C SER A 50 12.43 38.28 -25.71
N ARG A 51 12.64 39.58 -25.99
CA ARG A 51 11.95 40.69 -25.33
C ARG A 51 10.49 40.79 -25.75
N SER A 52 10.20 40.66 -27.05
CA SER A 52 8.84 40.71 -27.59
C SER A 52 8.02 39.51 -27.13
N LEU A 53 8.60 38.30 -27.17
CA LEU A 53 7.99 37.07 -26.68
C LEU A 53 7.68 37.16 -25.18
N ALA A 54 8.60 37.71 -24.39
CA ALA A 54 8.40 37.89 -22.95
C ALA A 54 7.25 38.85 -22.64
N LEU A 55 7.11 39.93 -23.41
CA LEU A 55 6.00 40.88 -23.29
C LEU A 55 4.66 40.26 -23.68
N GLU A 56 4.61 39.54 -24.80
CA GLU A 56 3.39 38.88 -25.30
C GLU A 56 2.86 37.82 -24.31
N LEU A 57 3.75 37.10 -23.64
CA LEU A 57 3.40 36.04 -22.68
C LEU A 57 3.35 36.48 -21.21
N GLY A 58 3.69 37.74 -20.92
CA GLY A 58 3.73 38.28 -19.55
C GLY A 58 4.72 37.53 -18.63
N ILE A 59 5.91 37.17 -19.15
CA ILE A 59 6.96 36.42 -18.45
C ILE A 59 8.29 37.20 -18.38
N SER A 60 9.26 36.68 -17.61
CA SER A 60 10.60 37.27 -17.58
C SER A 60 11.35 37.09 -18.91
N ARG A 61 12.14 38.10 -19.29
CA ARG A 61 13.01 38.02 -20.49
C ARG A 61 14.00 36.86 -20.41
N ASN A 62 14.51 36.55 -19.22
CA ASN A 62 15.47 35.45 -19.03
C ASN A 62 14.83 34.09 -19.35
N THR A 63 13.56 33.87 -18.97
CA THR A 63 12.82 32.65 -19.29
C THR A 63 12.65 32.45 -20.80
N ALA A 64 12.28 33.51 -21.53
CA ALA A 64 12.17 33.47 -22.99
C ALA A 64 13.53 33.28 -23.68
N ALA A 65 14.58 33.92 -23.16
CA ALA A 65 15.93 33.80 -23.69
C ALA A 65 16.50 32.38 -23.52
N LEU A 66 16.33 31.76 -22.35
CA LEU A 66 16.77 30.38 -22.08
C LEU A 66 16.05 29.37 -22.99
N ALA A 67 14.73 29.54 -23.22
CA ALA A 67 13.99 28.68 -24.14
C ALA A 67 14.53 28.75 -25.58
N TYR A 68 14.87 29.96 -26.06
CA TYR A 68 15.48 30.12 -27.39
C TYR A 68 16.91 29.60 -27.45
N GLN A 69 17.72 29.79 -26.39
CA GLN A 69 19.09 29.28 -26.35
C GLN A 69 19.12 27.75 -26.47
N GLU A 70 18.23 27.05 -25.77
CA GLU A 70 18.10 25.59 -25.89
C GLU A 70 17.72 25.18 -27.31
N LEU A 71 16.67 25.79 -27.88
CA LEU A 71 16.23 25.48 -29.25
C LEU A 71 17.31 25.76 -30.31
N VAL A 72 18.16 26.75 -30.08
CA VAL A 72 19.33 27.02 -30.94
C VAL A 72 20.40 25.96 -30.75
N SER A 73 20.68 25.55 -29.50
CA SER A 73 21.66 24.51 -29.20
C SER A 73 21.27 23.13 -29.75
N GLU A 74 19.97 22.84 -29.79
CA GLU A 74 19.38 21.62 -30.37
C GLU A 74 19.27 21.70 -31.90
N GLY A 75 19.60 22.85 -32.50
CA GLY A 75 19.61 23.04 -33.95
C GLY A 75 18.23 23.27 -34.58
N HIS A 76 17.17 23.46 -33.78
CA HIS A 76 15.82 23.78 -34.26
C HIS A 76 15.67 25.25 -34.69
N LEU A 77 16.47 26.13 -34.11
CA LEU A 77 16.53 27.55 -34.44
C LEU A 77 17.98 27.97 -34.77
N ALA A 78 18.12 28.99 -35.60
CA ALA A 78 19.40 29.64 -35.88
C ALA A 78 19.31 31.12 -35.56
N THR A 79 20.33 31.62 -34.85
CA THR A 79 20.50 33.05 -34.62
C THR A 79 21.29 33.63 -35.79
N ARG A 80 20.77 34.67 -36.43
CA ARG A 80 21.51 35.45 -37.45
C ARG A 80 21.83 36.82 -36.88
N GLU A 81 23.11 37.20 -36.92
CA GLU A 81 23.59 38.46 -36.35
C GLU A 81 22.78 39.65 -36.90
N ARG A 82 22.30 40.52 -36.00
CA ARG A 82 21.46 41.69 -36.27
C ARG A 82 20.14 41.43 -37.02
N SER A 83 19.78 40.17 -37.25
CA SER A 83 18.66 39.80 -38.12
C SER A 83 17.53 39.08 -37.38
N GLY A 84 17.83 38.41 -36.25
CA GLY A 84 16.85 37.75 -35.38
C GLY A 84 17.05 36.24 -35.28
N ILE A 85 16.02 35.53 -34.82
CA ILE A 85 16.01 34.08 -34.61
C ILE A 85 15.08 33.46 -35.66
N PHE A 86 15.57 32.44 -36.37
CA PHE A 86 14.87 31.83 -37.50
C PHE A 86 14.77 30.32 -37.33
N VAL A 87 13.70 29.72 -37.81
CA VAL A 87 13.54 28.25 -37.87
C VAL A 87 14.54 27.67 -38.88
N THR A 88 15.28 26.64 -38.48
CA THR A 88 16.26 25.96 -39.35
C THR A 88 15.57 25.03 -40.35
N MET A 89 16.28 24.74 -41.45
CA MET A 89 15.91 23.63 -42.34
C MET A 89 16.26 22.33 -41.63
N LEU A 90 15.32 21.75 -40.89
CA LEU A 90 15.42 20.34 -40.54
C LEU A 90 15.36 19.55 -41.84
N GLY A 91 16.35 18.68 -42.07
CA GLY A 91 16.34 17.74 -43.19
C GLY A 91 15.00 17.02 -43.21
N GLN A 92 14.25 17.22 -44.30
CA GLN A 92 12.97 16.58 -44.53
C GLN A 92 13.18 15.06 -44.49
N SER A 93 12.88 14.42 -43.36
CA SER A 93 12.60 12.99 -43.37
C SER A 93 11.22 12.84 -43.98
N ALA A 94 11.21 12.39 -45.24
CA ALA A 94 10.08 11.92 -46.02
C ALA A 94 8.80 12.75 -45.88
N SER A 95 8.57 13.64 -46.84
CA SER A 95 7.23 14.08 -47.19
C SER A 95 6.37 12.84 -47.46
N ILE A 96 5.54 12.45 -46.48
CA ILE A 96 4.40 11.58 -46.76
C ILE A 96 3.55 12.40 -47.73
N VAL A 97 3.49 11.95 -48.98
CA VAL A 97 2.55 12.46 -49.96
C VAL A 97 1.17 12.26 -49.34
N GLN A 98 0.59 13.35 -48.82
CA GLN A 98 -0.82 13.37 -48.51
C GLN A 98 -1.55 13.40 -49.85
N ASP A 99 -1.86 12.21 -50.36
CA ASP A 99 -2.95 12.10 -51.32
C ASP A 99 -4.20 12.70 -50.67
N PRO A 100 -4.95 13.56 -51.36
CA PRO A 100 -6.18 14.13 -50.83
C PRO A 100 -7.23 13.01 -50.77
N VAL A 101 -7.26 12.25 -49.66
CA VAL A 101 -8.41 11.42 -49.31
C VAL A 101 -9.52 12.37 -48.84
N LEU A 102 -10.14 13.07 -49.80
CA LEU A 102 -11.44 13.71 -49.62
C LEU A 102 -12.53 12.74 -50.05
N GLY A 103 -12.62 11.65 -49.29
CA GLY A 103 -13.88 11.00 -49.00
C GLY A 103 -13.99 11.03 -47.49
N ALA A 104 -15.04 11.66 -46.95
CA ALA A 104 -15.39 11.49 -45.55
C ALA A 104 -15.71 10.01 -45.33
N ALA A 105 -14.66 9.22 -45.08
CA ALA A 105 -14.82 7.90 -44.50
C ALA A 105 -15.47 8.18 -43.15
N GLN A 106 -16.79 7.96 -43.09
CA GLN A 106 -17.44 7.67 -41.83
C GLN A 106 -16.50 6.70 -41.13
N ILE A 107 -15.95 7.12 -39.99
CA ILE A 107 -15.31 6.19 -39.08
C ILE A 107 -16.43 5.24 -38.71
N SER A 108 -16.52 4.13 -39.46
CA SER A 108 -17.39 3.02 -39.17
C SER A 108 -17.16 2.71 -37.70
N LYS A 109 -18.25 2.58 -36.92
CA LYS A 109 -18.20 2.15 -35.53
C LYS A 109 -17.09 1.11 -35.37
N PRO A 110 -16.21 1.23 -34.36
CA PRO A 110 -15.11 0.27 -34.20
C PRO A 110 -15.71 -1.12 -34.31
N ALA A 111 -15.24 -1.90 -35.30
CA ALA A 111 -15.68 -3.26 -35.52
C ALA A 111 -15.70 -3.97 -34.17
N GLU A 112 -16.80 -4.66 -33.84
CA GLU A 112 -17.01 -5.32 -32.56
C GLU A 112 -15.87 -6.31 -32.29
N PHE A 113 -14.79 -5.81 -31.69
CA PHE A 113 -13.59 -6.53 -31.27
C PHE A 113 -13.90 -7.49 -30.10
N GLY A 114 -15.18 -7.72 -29.79
CA GLY A 114 -15.66 -8.47 -28.64
C GLY A 114 -15.79 -9.98 -28.88
N ALA A 115 -15.81 -10.45 -30.13
CA ALA A 115 -16.11 -11.85 -30.43
C ALA A 115 -14.92 -12.82 -30.31
N GLY A 116 -13.69 -12.33 -30.16
CA GLY A 116 -12.48 -13.16 -30.11
C GLY A 116 -11.45 -12.75 -29.06
N VAL A 117 -11.65 -11.61 -28.40
CA VAL A 117 -10.89 -11.27 -27.19
C VAL A 117 -11.60 -12.01 -26.07
N GLY A 118 -11.01 -13.10 -25.58
CA GLY A 118 -11.42 -13.67 -24.31
C GLY A 118 -11.33 -12.55 -23.27
N SER A 119 -12.46 -11.94 -22.93
CA SER A 119 -12.55 -11.27 -21.65
C SER A 119 -12.18 -12.33 -20.63
N PRO A 120 -11.40 -12.01 -19.58
CA PRO A 120 -11.26 -12.89 -18.45
C PRO A 120 -12.59 -12.91 -17.68
N GLU A 121 -13.66 -13.35 -18.36
CA GLU A 121 -14.97 -13.66 -17.82
C GLU A 121 -14.75 -14.75 -16.78
N GLY A 122 -15.09 -14.42 -15.52
CA GLY A 122 -14.87 -15.31 -14.38
C GLY A 122 -13.73 -14.90 -13.45
N LEU A 123 -12.96 -13.83 -13.71
CA LEU A 123 -12.13 -13.25 -12.65
C LEU A 123 -13.05 -12.74 -11.54
N PRO A 124 -12.92 -13.20 -10.29
CA PRO A 124 -13.79 -12.76 -9.20
C PRO A 124 -13.77 -11.23 -9.07
N GLU A 125 -14.96 -10.64 -8.93
CA GLU A 125 -15.13 -9.22 -8.62
C GLU A 125 -14.58 -8.95 -7.21
N HIS A 126 -13.27 -8.74 -7.12
CA HIS A 126 -12.59 -8.39 -5.88
C HIS A 126 -12.68 -6.88 -5.67
N TRP A 127 -12.71 -6.46 -4.41
CA TRP A 127 -12.60 -5.06 -4.07
C TRP A 127 -11.34 -4.46 -4.71
N ARG A 128 -11.52 -3.39 -5.47
CA ARG A 128 -10.43 -2.64 -6.10
C ARG A 128 -10.35 -1.26 -5.49
N LEU A 129 -9.14 -0.89 -5.12
CA LEU A 129 -8.84 0.46 -4.68
C LEU A 129 -9.21 1.46 -5.79
N PRO A 130 -9.99 2.52 -5.50
CA PRO A 130 -10.27 3.57 -6.46
C PRO A 130 -8.97 4.21 -6.98
N PRO A 131 -8.82 4.48 -8.30
CA PRO A 131 -7.62 5.12 -8.83
C PRO A 131 -7.31 6.49 -8.21
N ASP A 132 -8.34 7.18 -7.73
CA ASP A 132 -8.30 8.49 -7.09
C ASP A 132 -8.34 8.41 -5.55
N TRP A 133 -7.96 7.28 -4.96
CA TRP A 133 -8.00 7.06 -3.51
C TRP A 133 -7.33 8.17 -2.69
N GLN A 134 -6.31 8.85 -3.21
CA GLN A 134 -5.64 9.96 -2.51
C GLN A 134 -6.55 11.17 -2.28
N ARG A 135 -7.69 11.27 -2.98
CA ARG A 135 -8.68 12.35 -2.79
C ARG A 135 -9.60 12.10 -1.59
N TYR A 136 -9.64 10.87 -1.08
CA TYR A 136 -10.47 10.52 0.05
C TYR A 136 -9.82 11.04 1.33
N ARG A 137 -10.64 11.61 2.22
CA ARG A 137 -10.13 12.22 3.45
C ARG A 137 -9.57 11.17 4.41
N PHE A 138 -10.18 9.98 4.47
CA PHE A 138 -9.84 8.89 5.39
C PHE A 138 -9.57 7.56 4.65
N PRO A 139 -8.42 7.39 3.98
CA PRO A 139 -8.11 6.16 3.25
C PRO A 139 -7.45 5.10 4.17
N PHE A 140 -8.26 4.25 4.83
CA PHE A 140 -7.75 3.13 5.63
C PHE A 140 -7.37 1.92 4.76
N ILE A 141 -6.29 2.08 4.00
CA ILE A 141 -5.85 1.12 2.99
C ILE A 141 -4.40 0.69 3.22
N ASP A 142 -4.14 -0.58 2.91
CA ASP A 142 -2.87 -1.25 3.12
C ASP A 142 -1.89 -0.98 1.96
N GLN A 143 -0.59 -0.92 2.28
CA GLN A 143 0.51 -0.76 1.33
C GLN A 143 0.37 0.38 0.31
N ARG A 144 -0.23 1.49 0.73
CA ARG A 144 -0.31 2.73 -0.03
C ARG A 144 0.31 3.85 0.78
N TYR A 145 1.62 3.95 0.75
CA TYR A 145 2.34 5.00 1.47
C TYR A 145 1.87 6.39 1.00
N ASP A 146 1.51 7.24 1.96
CA ASP A 146 1.31 8.66 1.72
C ASP A 146 2.56 9.31 1.08
N ARG A 147 2.36 10.33 0.24
CA ARG A 147 3.42 11.01 -0.51
C ARG A 147 4.53 11.57 0.38
N SER A 148 4.21 11.98 1.61
CA SER A 148 5.18 12.51 2.59
C SER A 148 6.23 11.48 3.02
N MET A 149 5.95 10.19 2.88
CA MET A 149 6.88 9.12 3.25
C MET A 149 7.88 8.78 2.15
N PHE A 150 7.68 9.24 0.91
CA PHE A 150 8.62 8.99 -0.18
C PHE A 150 9.86 9.90 -0.05
N PRO A 151 11.09 9.33 0.01
CA PRO A 151 12.32 10.11 0.08
C PRO A 151 12.72 10.67 -1.29
N ALA A 152 11.95 11.64 -1.78
CA ALA A 152 12.05 12.15 -3.14
C ALA A 152 13.40 12.85 -3.43
N SER A 153 13.99 13.53 -2.46
CA SER A 153 15.30 14.18 -2.57
C SER A 153 16.42 13.17 -2.77
N GLU A 154 16.41 12.14 -1.93
CA GLU A 154 17.37 11.05 -1.87
C GLU A 154 17.25 10.18 -3.13
N TRP A 155 16.02 9.89 -3.57
CA TRP A 155 15.80 9.20 -4.84
C TRP A 155 16.26 10.03 -6.04
N ARG A 156 16.04 11.35 -6.05
CA ARG A 156 16.56 12.25 -7.10
C ARG A 156 18.08 12.28 -7.12
N GLU A 157 18.73 12.26 -5.97
CA GLU A 157 20.18 12.16 -5.87
C GLU A 157 20.70 10.85 -6.46
N ALA A 158 20.15 9.71 -6.00
CA ALA A 158 20.53 8.40 -6.49
C ALA A 158 20.29 8.24 -8.00
N SER A 159 19.17 8.79 -8.50
CA SER A 159 18.87 8.81 -9.94
C SER A 159 19.87 9.65 -10.74
N ARG A 160 20.33 10.78 -10.20
CA ARG A 160 21.33 11.63 -10.86
C ARG A 160 22.68 10.93 -10.95
N LEU A 161 23.07 10.22 -9.89
CA LEU A 161 24.30 9.42 -9.89
C LEU A 161 24.22 8.30 -10.93
N ALA A 162 23.09 7.59 -11.00
CA ALA A 162 22.86 6.55 -12.01
C ALA A 162 22.83 7.08 -13.45
N LEU A 163 22.71 8.39 -13.65
CA LEU A 163 22.77 9.06 -14.96
C LEU A 163 24.18 9.64 -15.25
N GLY A 164 25.19 9.26 -14.46
CA GLY A 164 26.58 9.66 -14.66
C GLY A 164 27.15 9.10 -15.97
N ALA A 165 28.19 9.75 -16.51
CA ALA A 165 28.80 9.35 -17.77
C ALA A 165 29.35 7.90 -17.75
N ALA A 166 29.84 7.45 -16.58
CA ALA A 166 30.32 6.08 -16.39
C ALA A 166 29.17 5.05 -16.45
N ASP A 167 28.03 5.37 -15.82
CA ASP A 167 26.84 4.53 -15.81
C ASP A 167 26.19 4.46 -17.21
N ILE A 168 26.15 5.60 -17.91
CA ILE A 168 25.68 5.65 -19.30
C ILE A 168 26.55 4.79 -20.21
N ALA A 169 27.88 4.83 -20.04
CA ALA A 169 28.79 3.97 -20.80
C ALA A 169 28.55 2.47 -20.50
N HIS A 170 28.19 2.13 -19.25
CA HIS A 170 27.80 0.77 -18.89
C HIS A 170 26.49 0.33 -19.58
N TRP A 171 25.51 1.23 -19.74
CA TRP A 171 24.26 0.91 -20.46
C TRP A 171 24.46 0.62 -21.94
N THR A 172 25.49 1.21 -22.54
CA THR A 172 25.84 1.00 -23.95
C THR A 172 26.68 -0.26 -24.18
N ASN A 173 27.13 -0.95 -23.12
CA ASN A 173 27.89 -2.18 -23.24
C ASN A 173 26.97 -3.40 -23.36
N THR A 174 27.37 -4.34 -24.21
CA THR A 174 26.66 -5.57 -24.61
C THR A 174 26.72 -6.70 -23.58
N ASP A 175 26.80 -6.40 -22.28
CA ASP A 175 26.58 -7.42 -21.24
C ASP A 175 25.06 -7.61 -21.07
N GLU A 176 24.43 -8.12 -22.13
CA GLU A 176 22.98 -8.08 -22.37
C GLU A 176 22.19 -8.96 -21.40
N ASP A 177 22.84 -9.95 -20.77
CA ASP A 177 22.16 -10.98 -19.96
C ASP A 177 22.18 -10.71 -18.44
N ALA A 178 23.09 -9.88 -17.92
CA ALA A 178 23.27 -9.69 -16.47
C ALA A 178 22.32 -8.63 -15.87
N ASP A 179 21.97 -8.79 -14.60
CA ASP A 179 21.38 -7.69 -13.82
C ASP A 179 22.49 -6.74 -13.35
N ASP A 180 22.12 -5.55 -12.85
CA ASP A 180 23.09 -4.59 -12.35
C ASP A 180 23.84 -5.18 -11.14
N MET A 181 25.15 -5.37 -11.32
CA MET A 181 26.00 -5.99 -10.30
C MET A 181 26.14 -5.14 -9.05
N ALA A 182 26.13 -3.81 -9.17
CA ALA A 182 26.18 -2.93 -8.01
C ALA A 182 24.90 -3.09 -7.18
N LEU A 183 23.75 -3.24 -7.82
CA LEU A 183 22.49 -3.53 -7.11
C LEU A 183 22.53 -4.90 -6.44
N ILE A 184 22.99 -5.95 -7.13
CA ILE A 184 23.13 -7.29 -6.55
C ILE A 184 24.03 -7.26 -5.31
N ASP A 185 25.18 -6.58 -5.39
CA ASP A 185 26.10 -6.46 -4.26
C ASP A 185 25.47 -5.73 -3.08
N GLN A 186 24.72 -4.64 -3.32
CA GLN A 186 23.99 -3.96 -2.24
C GLN A 186 22.89 -4.84 -1.64
N ILE A 187 22.16 -5.63 -2.44
CA ILE A 187 21.15 -6.56 -1.94
C ILE A 187 21.79 -7.62 -1.04
N ARG A 188 22.93 -8.18 -1.45
CA ARG A 188 23.68 -9.19 -0.68
C ARG A 188 24.28 -8.61 0.60
N ALA A 189 24.72 -7.36 0.58
CA ALA A 189 25.34 -6.71 1.72
C ALA A 189 24.34 -6.14 2.74
N ARG A 190 23.19 -5.63 2.28
CA ARG A 190 22.30 -4.78 3.12
C ARG A 190 20.88 -5.31 3.28
N ILE A 191 20.34 -6.01 2.28
CA ILE A 191 18.93 -6.42 2.26
C ILE A 191 18.76 -7.87 2.75
N LEU A 192 19.34 -8.85 2.06
CA LEU A 192 19.19 -10.27 2.38
C LEU A 192 19.69 -10.66 3.79
N PRO A 193 20.80 -10.10 4.31
CA PRO A 193 21.27 -10.42 5.66
C PRO A 193 20.27 -10.06 6.77
N ARG A 194 19.40 -9.06 6.57
CA ARG A 194 18.34 -8.71 7.53
C ARG A 194 17.30 -9.81 7.70
N ARG A 195 17.21 -10.72 6.73
CA ARG A 195 16.35 -11.90 6.75
C ARG A 195 17.11 -13.18 7.08
N GLY A 196 18.41 -13.07 7.35
CA GLY A 196 19.34 -14.19 7.56
C GLY A 196 19.77 -14.89 6.28
N ILE A 197 19.42 -14.37 5.11
CA ILE A 197 19.67 -15.03 3.83
C ILE A 197 21.10 -14.69 3.37
N ILE A 198 21.85 -15.74 3.03
CA ILE A 198 23.13 -15.65 2.33
C ILE A 198 22.90 -16.28 0.95
N ALA A 199 23.18 -15.52 -0.10
CA ALA A 199 23.02 -15.95 -1.49
C ALA A 199 24.22 -15.52 -2.33
N ALA A 200 24.62 -16.37 -3.27
CA ALA A 200 25.58 -16.03 -4.31
C ALA A 200 24.95 -15.13 -5.38
N ASN A 201 25.78 -14.49 -6.21
CA ASN A 201 25.31 -13.57 -7.26
C ASN A 201 24.40 -14.27 -8.28
N ASP A 202 24.71 -15.52 -8.60
CA ASP A 202 23.96 -16.37 -9.53
C ASP A 202 22.72 -17.03 -8.90
N GLU A 203 22.52 -16.88 -7.60
CA GLU A 203 21.30 -17.28 -6.88
C GLU A 203 20.26 -16.15 -6.77
N ILE A 204 20.55 -14.97 -7.34
CA ILE A 204 19.70 -13.78 -7.27
C ILE A 204 19.26 -13.37 -8.68
N LEU A 205 17.98 -13.05 -8.82
CA LEU A 205 17.39 -12.46 -10.03
C LEU A 205 16.64 -11.18 -9.67
N ILE A 206 16.95 -10.09 -10.39
CA ILE A 206 16.20 -8.85 -10.26
C ILE A 206 14.96 -8.92 -11.16
N VAL A 207 13.80 -8.63 -10.57
CA VAL A 207 12.51 -8.63 -11.25
C VAL A 207 11.82 -7.28 -11.07
N GLY A 208 10.88 -6.94 -11.94
CA GLY A 208 10.08 -5.73 -11.87
C GLY A 208 8.97 -5.79 -10.81
N SER A 209 8.61 -6.99 -10.32
CA SER A 209 7.64 -7.15 -9.23
C SER A 209 7.62 -8.57 -8.68
N GLU A 210 7.04 -8.76 -7.49
CA GLU A 210 6.74 -10.09 -6.94
C GLU A 210 5.79 -10.89 -7.84
N GLN A 211 4.85 -10.23 -8.52
CA GLN A 211 3.96 -10.90 -9.49
C GLN A 211 4.76 -11.50 -10.66
N GLN A 212 5.79 -10.80 -11.12
CA GLN A 212 6.70 -11.35 -12.13
C GLN A 212 7.52 -12.50 -11.56
N ALA A 213 8.03 -12.41 -10.32
CA ALA A 213 8.72 -13.53 -9.68
C ALA A 213 7.82 -14.78 -9.60
N LEU A 214 6.58 -14.62 -9.14
CA LEU A 214 5.60 -15.71 -9.08
C LEU A 214 5.31 -16.30 -10.46
N PHE A 215 5.16 -15.44 -11.49
CA PHE A 215 4.99 -15.90 -12.86
C PHE A 215 6.18 -16.73 -13.34
N LEU A 216 7.41 -16.26 -13.10
CA LEU A 216 8.63 -16.98 -13.49
C LEU A 216 8.72 -18.34 -12.80
N ILE A 217 8.44 -18.41 -11.49
CA ILE A 217 8.39 -19.67 -10.73
C ILE A 217 7.33 -20.59 -11.31
N ALA A 218 6.09 -20.12 -11.43
CA ALA A 218 4.99 -20.94 -11.91
C ALA A 218 5.22 -21.45 -13.34
N LYS A 219 5.80 -20.61 -14.22
CA LYS A 219 6.09 -20.99 -15.61
C LYS A 219 7.24 -21.99 -15.71
N THR A 220 8.38 -21.70 -15.09
CA THR A 220 9.60 -22.53 -15.18
C THR A 220 9.44 -23.87 -14.46
N LEU A 221 8.62 -23.92 -13.41
CA LEU A 221 8.37 -25.11 -12.61
C LEU A 221 7.00 -25.74 -12.88
N SER A 222 6.30 -25.36 -13.94
CA SER A 222 4.96 -25.88 -14.30
C SER A 222 4.87 -27.40 -14.35
N ASN A 223 5.93 -28.09 -14.79
CA ASN A 223 5.99 -29.56 -14.80
C ASN A 223 6.08 -30.19 -13.41
N ARG A 224 6.66 -29.45 -12.44
CA ARG A 224 6.84 -29.87 -11.04
C ARG A 224 5.70 -29.39 -10.15
N LEU A 225 5.15 -28.19 -10.35
CA LEU A 225 4.11 -27.57 -9.52
C LEU A 225 2.71 -27.83 -10.09
N ARG A 226 2.28 -29.10 -10.14
CA ARG A 226 0.94 -29.47 -10.65
C ARG A 226 -0.15 -29.21 -9.62
N ARG A 227 0.14 -29.48 -8.35
CA ARG A 227 -0.71 -29.12 -7.22
C ARG A 227 0.06 -28.26 -6.23
N ILE A 228 -0.44 -27.06 -5.97
CA ILE A 228 0.18 -26.11 -5.05
C ILE A 228 -0.77 -25.79 -3.89
N ALA A 229 -0.24 -25.90 -2.67
CA ALA A 229 -0.92 -25.42 -1.48
C ALA A 229 -0.79 -23.90 -1.36
N ILE A 230 -1.86 -23.24 -0.99
CA ILE A 230 -1.91 -21.80 -0.76
C ILE A 230 -2.75 -21.50 0.47
N GLU A 231 -2.41 -20.44 1.18
CA GLU A 231 -3.16 -19.94 2.33
C GLU A 231 -4.61 -19.54 1.95
N ASP A 232 -5.56 -19.83 2.84
CA ASP A 232 -6.94 -19.38 2.80
C ASP A 232 -7.37 -18.91 4.21
N PRO A 233 -7.71 -17.62 4.40
CA PRO A 233 -7.77 -16.56 3.38
C PRO A 233 -6.38 -16.21 2.80
N GLY A 234 -6.34 -15.82 1.53
CA GLY A 234 -5.11 -15.52 0.80
C GLY A 234 -5.31 -14.54 -0.36
N LEU A 235 -4.21 -14.12 -1.00
CA LEU A 235 -4.23 -13.11 -2.07
C LEU A 235 -4.95 -13.62 -3.33
N PRO A 236 -6.02 -12.96 -3.81
CA PRO A 236 -6.77 -13.43 -4.97
C PRO A 236 -5.93 -13.52 -6.24
N HIS A 237 -5.06 -12.53 -6.48
CA HIS A 237 -4.20 -12.49 -7.65
C HIS A 237 -3.17 -13.62 -7.69
N THR A 238 -2.70 -14.08 -6.52
CA THR A 238 -1.82 -15.26 -6.44
C THR A 238 -2.57 -16.51 -6.89
N ARG A 239 -3.83 -16.69 -6.46
CA ARG A 239 -4.67 -17.82 -6.90
C ARG A 239 -4.85 -17.83 -8.41
N GLU A 240 -5.21 -16.68 -8.97
CA GLU A 240 -5.47 -16.56 -10.39
C GLU A 240 -4.18 -16.73 -11.23
N ALA A 241 -3.04 -16.19 -10.76
CA ALA A 241 -1.75 -16.38 -11.42
C ALA A 241 -1.32 -17.87 -11.46
N LEU A 242 -1.49 -18.59 -10.36
CA LEU A 242 -1.15 -20.01 -10.28
C LEU A 242 -2.11 -20.88 -11.11
N LYS A 243 -3.41 -20.58 -11.11
CA LYS A 243 -4.39 -21.24 -12.01
C LYS A 243 -4.06 -21.00 -13.47
N LEU A 244 -3.71 -19.77 -13.84
CA LEU A 244 -3.33 -19.40 -15.21
C LEU A 244 -2.06 -20.16 -15.66
N ALA A 245 -1.16 -20.47 -14.73
CA ALA A 245 -0.01 -21.33 -14.98
C ALA A 245 -0.35 -22.84 -15.06
N GLY A 246 -1.61 -23.22 -14.87
CA GLY A 246 -2.10 -24.61 -14.94
C GLY A 246 -2.05 -25.39 -13.62
N ALA A 247 -1.75 -24.74 -12.50
CA ALA A 247 -1.67 -25.42 -11.21
C ALA A 247 -3.06 -25.67 -10.61
N LYS A 248 -3.25 -26.87 -10.04
CA LYS A 248 -4.39 -27.20 -9.17
C LYS A 248 -4.13 -26.64 -7.78
N LEU A 249 -5.05 -25.84 -7.24
CA LEU A 249 -4.88 -25.23 -5.92
C LEU A 249 -5.41 -26.13 -4.81
N SER A 250 -4.67 -26.22 -3.72
CA SER A 250 -5.10 -26.78 -2.44
C SER A 250 -5.11 -25.65 -1.41
N TYR A 251 -6.26 -25.41 -0.78
CA TYR A 251 -6.43 -24.30 0.17
C TYR A 251 -6.09 -24.75 1.58
N GLN A 252 -5.22 -24.00 2.25
CA GLN A 252 -4.74 -24.29 3.60
C GLN A 252 -5.23 -23.23 4.59
N PRO A 253 -5.89 -23.63 5.69
CA PRO A 253 -6.34 -22.67 6.69
C PRO A 253 -5.16 -21.97 7.36
N VAL A 254 -5.43 -20.76 7.84
CA VAL A 254 -4.50 -19.94 8.62
C VAL A 254 -5.07 -19.75 10.02
N ASP A 255 -4.29 -20.08 11.05
CA ASP A 255 -4.59 -19.83 12.45
C ASP A 255 -3.67 -18.75 13.03
N ASP A 256 -3.68 -18.57 14.35
CA ASP A 256 -2.88 -17.55 15.04
C ASP A 256 -1.36 -17.80 14.99
N GLU A 257 -0.91 -18.95 14.45
CA GLU A 257 0.50 -19.24 14.16
C GLU A 257 0.81 -19.28 12.65
N GLY A 258 -0.11 -18.81 11.81
CA GLY A 258 0.03 -18.77 10.35
C GLY A 258 -0.58 -20.00 9.67
N MET A 259 -0.08 -20.35 8.48
CA MET A 259 -0.61 -21.49 7.73
C MET A 259 -0.52 -22.80 8.53
N VAL A 260 -1.62 -23.54 8.59
CA VAL A 260 -1.69 -24.87 9.24
C VAL A 260 -0.86 -25.88 8.46
N VAL A 261 0.03 -26.59 9.16
CA VAL A 261 0.87 -27.64 8.59
C VAL A 261 0.30 -29.00 8.98
N ASP A 262 -0.47 -29.60 8.08
CA ASP A 262 -1.12 -30.90 8.31
C ASP A 262 -1.07 -31.81 7.06
N ASN A 263 -1.79 -32.93 7.13
CA ASN A 263 -1.78 -33.96 6.08
C ASN A 263 -2.33 -33.47 4.73
N ARG A 264 -3.05 -32.33 4.66
CA ARG A 264 -3.52 -31.77 3.39
C ARG A 264 -2.37 -31.35 2.47
N LEU A 265 -1.18 -31.12 3.03
CA LEU A 265 0.03 -30.79 2.30
C LEU A 265 0.69 -32.02 1.65
N PHE A 266 0.31 -33.25 2.02
CA PHE A 266 1.02 -34.47 1.60
C PHE A 266 0.91 -34.77 0.11
N ASP A 267 -0.20 -34.36 -0.51
CA ASP A 267 -0.44 -34.56 -1.95
C ASP A 267 -0.07 -33.34 -2.80
N CYS A 268 0.61 -32.35 -2.21
CA CYS A 268 1.01 -31.13 -2.92
C CYS A 268 2.47 -31.24 -3.38
N ASP A 269 2.78 -30.65 -4.53
CA ASP A 269 4.15 -30.58 -5.07
C ASP A 269 4.90 -29.36 -4.53
N GLY A 270 4.16 -28.34 -4.10
CA GLY A 270 4.71 -27.18 -3.44
C GLY A 270 3.68 -26.40 -2.64
N VAL A 271 4.16 -25.37 -1.96
CA VAL A 271 3.36 -24.44 -1.17
C VAL A 271 3.80 -23.01 -1.45
N TYR A 272 2.86 -22.09 -1.54
CA TYR A 272 3.11 -20.66 -1.51
C TYR A 272 2.61 -20.11 -0.17
N ILE A 273 3.47 -19.35 0.51
CA ILE A 273 3.26 -18.93 1.89
C ILE A 273 3.76 -17.51 2.13
N THR A 274 3.12 -16.78 3.04
CA THR A 274 3.51 -15.43 3.45
C THR A 274 3.92 -15.38 4.93
N PRO A 275 5.06 -15.99 5.31
CA PRO A 275 5.31 -16.40 6.70
C PRO A 275 5.71 -15.24 7.61
N SER A 276 6.33 -14.20 7.08
CA SER A 276 6.72 -13.02 7.87
C SER A 276 5.52 -12.15 8.21
N ARG A 277 4.53 -12.09 7.32
CA ARG A 277 3.25 -11.45 7.57
C ARG A 277 2.19 -11.98 6.62
N GLN A 278 1.22 -12.70 7.16
CA GLN A 278 0.19 -13.32 6.36
C GLN A 278 -0.70 -12.26 5.72
N ARG A 279 -1.02 -12.42 4.42
CA ARG A 279 -2.04 -11.57 3.77
C ARG A 279 -3.31 -12.37 3.51
N PRO A 280 -4.45 -11.98 4.11
CA PRO A 280 -4.74 -10.66 4.65
C PRO A 280 -4.64 -10.47 6.18
N THR A 281 -4.45 -11.55 6.96
CA THR A 281 -4.72 -11.54 8.40
C THR A 281 -3.69 -10.79 9.23
N GLY A 282 -2.49 -10.59 8.70
CA GLY A 282 -1.37 -9.95 9.41
C GLY A 282 -0.62 -10.89 10.36
N VAL A 283 -1.05 -12.15 10.49
CA VAL A 283 -0.43 -13.13 11.40
C VAL A 283 1.02 -13.42 10.97
N THR A 284 1.94 -13.46 11.93
CA THR A 284 3.31 -13.90 11.72
C THR A 284 3.42 -15.40 12.00
N MET A 285 3.92 -16.17 11.03
CA MET A 285 4.08 -17.61 11.20
C MET A 285 5.14 -17.93 12.25
N SER A 286 4.76 -18.72 13.27
CA SER A 286 5.62 -19.04 14.41
C SER A 286 6.86 -19.85 14.00
N LEU A 287 7.95 -19.74 14.77
CA LEU A 287 9.17 -20.51 14.49
C LEU A 287 8.90 -22.02 14.49
N THR A 288 8.08 -22.49 15.42
CA THR A 288 7.62 -23.88 15.50
C THR A 288 6.93 -24.31 14.21
N ARG A 289 6.01 -23.48 13.68
CA ARG A 289 5.30 -23.78 12.43
C ARG A 289 6.25 -23.76 11.23
N ARG A 290 7.21 -22.83 11.15
CA ARG A 290 8.24 -22.80 10.10
C ARG A 290 9.09 -24.09 10.09
N MET A 291 9.51 -24.55 11.27
CA MET A 291 10.26 -25.81 11.42
C MET A 291 9.44 -27.04 11.04
N ALA A 292 8.15 -27.07 11.37
CA ALA A 292 7.24 -28.14 10.98
C ALA A 292 7.10 -28.21 9.44
N LEU A 293 6.95 -27.05 8.78
CA LEU A 293 6.87 -26.98 7.32
C LEU A 293 8.16 -27.47 6.64
N LEU A 294 9.33 -27.02 7.10
CA LEU A 294 10.62 -27.49 6.58
C LEU A 294 10.81 -29.00 6.77
N SER A 295 10.42 -29.52 7.93
CA SER A 295 10.50 -30.96 8.23
C SER A 295 9.60 -31.77 7.30
N LEU A 296 8.40 -31.27 7.01
CA LEU A 296 7.50 -31.90 6.05
C LEU A 296 8.04 -31.81 4.62
N ALA A 297 8.59 -30.64 4.25
CA ALA A 297 9.15 -30.41 2.93
C ALA A 297 10.31 -31.35 2.63
N ALA A 298 11.21 -31.56 3.59
CA ALA A 298 12.28 -32.54 3.47
C ALA A 298 11.77 -33.99 3.30
N LYS A 299 10.71 -34.38 4.01
CA LYS A 299 10.13 -35.73 3.94
C LYS A 299 9.38 -36.00 2.63
N ARG A 300 8.79 -34.97 2.03
CA ARG A 300 7.89 -35.09 0.87
C ARG A 300 8.42 -34.46 -0.40
N ASN A 301 9.62 -33.90 -0.39
CA ASN A 301 10.20 -33.14 -1.50
C ASN A 301 9.30 -31.94 -1.91
N LEU A 302 8.64 -31.34 -0.92
CA LEU A 302 7.73 -30.21 -1.12
C LEU A 302 8.54 -28.95 -1.41
N LEU A 303 8.23 -28.26 -2.51
CA LEU A 303 8.83 -26.97 -2.83
C LEU A 303 8.15 -25.85 -2.04
N ILE A 304 8.91 -24.92 -1.49
CA ILE A 304 8.35 -23.76 -0.77
C ILE A 304 8.60 -22.50 -1.59
N ILE A 305 7.54 -21.73 -1.84
CA ILE A 305 7.59 -20.37 -2.37
C ILE A 305 7.28 -19.43 -1.21
N GLU A 306 8.31 -18.79 -0.68
CA GLU A 306 8.23 -17.82 0.41
C GLU A 306 8.08 -16.42 -0.19
N ASP A 307 6.91 -15.80 0.01
CA ASP A 307 6.66 -14.40 -0.33
C ASP A 307 6.82 -13.52 0.92
N ASP A 308 7.92 -12.77 0.94
CA ASP A 308 8.34 -11.95 2.08
C ASP A 308 8.10 -10.44 1.86
N PHE A 309 6.90 -10.11 1.36
CA PHE A 309 6.54 -8.79 0.85
C PHE A 309 6.52 -7.62 1.87
N ASP A 310 6.49 -7.89 3.17
CA ASP A 310 6.34 -6.87 4.23
C ASP A 310 7.15 -7.20 5.49
N SER A 311 8.27 -7.93 5.34
CA SER A 311 9.17 -8.27 6.44
C SER A 311 9.66 -7.06 7.24
N GLU A 312 9.76 -5.90 6.60
CA GLU A 312 10.45 -4.73 7.16
C GLU A 312 9.59 -3.86 8.07
N THR A 313 8.26 -3.99 8.05
CA THR A 313 7.35 -3.19 8.89
C THR A 313 7.04 -3.87 10.23
N THR A 314 7.97 -4.66 10.75
CA THR A 314 7.86 -5.26 12.09
C THR A 314 8.12 -4.16 13.14
N VAL A 315 7.05 -3.76 13.84
CA VAL A 315 7.08 -2.72 14.87
C VAL A 315 7.44 -3.30 16.24
N LEU A 316 6.91 -4.49 16.56
CA LEU A 316 7.12 -5.14 17.85
C LEU A 316 8.12 -6.30 17.73
N GLY A 317 9.23 -6.21 18.46
CA GLY A 317 10.24 -7.26 18.55
C GLY A 317 11.19 -7.34 17.34
N LYS A 318 12.03 -8.38 17.33
CA LYS A 318 12.95 -8.64 16.21
C LYS A 318 12.23 -9.48 15.14
N PRO A 319 12.39 -9.16 13.85
CA PRO A 319 11.76 -9.95 12.80
C PRO A 319 12.35 -11.36 12.76
N LEU A 320 11.50 -12.38 12.64
CA LEU A 320 11.93 -13.77 12.52
C LEU A 320 12.73 -13.98 11.22
N PRO A 321 13.73 -14.89 11.19
CA PRO A 321 14.47 -15.19 9.98
C PRO A 321 13.57 -15.79 8.90
N ALA A 322 13.81 -15.48 7.63
CA ALA A 322 13.09 -16.09 6.51
C ALA A 322 13.25 -17.61 6.52
N ILE A 323 12.24 -18.35 6.03
CA ILE A 323 12.29 -19.83 5.92
C ILE A 323 13.50 -20.23 5.08
N ARG A 324 13.79 -19.49 4.00
CA ARG A 324 14.98 -19.71 3.15
C ARG A 324 16.31 -19.70 3.93
N ALA A 325 16.40 -18.90 4.99
CA ALA A 325 17.60 -18.74 5.80
C ALA A 325 17.76 -19.84 6.87
N MET A 326 16.72 -20.64 7.10
CA MET A 326 16.72 -21.65 8.17
C MET A 326 17.46 -22.93 7.73
N SER A 327 18.01 -23.64 8.71
CA SER A 327 18.66 -24.94 8.48
C SER A 327 17.67 -25.94 7.86
N GLY A 328 18.11 -26.64 6.80
CA GLY A 328 17.29 -27.60 6.05
C GLY A 328 16.52 -27.01 4.86
N ALA A 329 16.63 -25.70 4.60
CA ALA A 329 15.99 -25.04 3.46
C ALA A 329 16.71 -25.33 2.12
N LYS A 330 16.41 -26.48 1.49
CA LYS A 330 17.02 -26.91 0.21
C LYS A 330 16.22 -26.48 -1.03
N ASP A 331 14.89 -26.45 -0.95
CA ASP A 331 13.96 -26.16 -2.07
C ASP A 331 13.04 -24.98 -1.75
N VAL A 332 13.62 -23.88 -1.26
CA VAL A 332 12.89 -22.67 -0.91
C VAL A 332 13.21 -21.57 -1.91
N PHE A 333 12.19 -21.07 -2.60
CA PHE A 333 12.25 -19.92 -3.49
C PHE A 333 11.78 -18.70 -2.69
N TYR A 334 12.66 -17.74 -2.50
CA TYR A 334 12.36 -16.54 -1.75
C TYR A 334 12.06 -15.41 -2.72
N MET A 335 10.95 -14.71 -2.53
CA MET A 335 10.63 -13.49 -3.25
C MET A 335 10.36 -12.34 -2.28
N ALA A 336 10.78 -11.15 -2.66
CA ALA A 336 10.50 -9.93 -1.91
C ALA A 336 10.41 -8.72 -2.85
N SER A 337 9.72 -7.68 -2.40
CA SER A 337 9.71 -6.37 -3.05
C SER A 337 10.78 -5.46 -2.47
N LEU A 338 11.62 -4.88 -3.31
CA LEU A 338 12.58 -3.82 -2.91
C LEU A 338 11.93 -2.42 -2.88
N SER A 339 10.78 -2.27 -3.52
CA SER A 339 10.26 -0.97 -3.97
C SER A 339 8.97 -0.52 -3.28
N ARG A 340 8.30 -1.39 -2.53
CA ARG A 340 7.02 -1.08 -1.85
C ARG A 340 7.12 0.08 -0.86
N ALA A 341 8.18 0.16 -0.07
CA ALA A 341 8.42 1.29 0.84
C ALA A 341 8.87 2.57 0.10
N LEU A 342 9.45 2.42 -1.11
CA LEU A 342 9.88 3.52 -1.95
C LEU A 342 8.66 4.13 -2.66
N ALA A 343 8.08 3.46 -3.65
CA ALA A 343 6.84 3.92 -4.27
C ALA A 343 6.25 2.81 -5.15
N PRO A 344 4.92 2.73 -5.30
CA PRO A 344 4.29 1.81 -6.27
C PRO A 344 4.77 2.01 -7.73
N GLY A 345 5.35 3.18 -8.03
CA GLY A 345 5.91 3.51 -9.35
C GLY A 345 7.34 3.00 -9.57
N ILE A 346 8.07 2.64 -8.52
CA ILE A 346 9.37 1.99 -8.64
C ILE A 346 9.08 0.49 -8.64
N LYS A 347 9.45 -0.20 -9.71
CA LYS A 347 9.11 -1.61 -9.92
C LYS A 347 10.38 -2.44 -9.83
N LEU A 348 10.72 -2.85 -8.62
CA LEU A 348 11.86 -3.73 -8.32
C LEU A 348 11.49 -4.75 -7.23
N GLY A 349 11.83 -6.00 -7.51
CA GLY A 349 11.73 -7.13 -6.61
C GLY A 349 12.96 -8.03 -6.74
N ILE A 350 13.11 -8.90 -5.75
CA ILE A 350 14.22 -9.82 -5.58
C ILE A 350 13.64 -11.22 -5.62
N LEU A 351 14.26 -12.10 -6.38
CA LEU A 351 13.96 -13.51 -6.42
C LEU A 351 15.24 -14.29 -6.15
N CYS A 352 15.22 -15.12 -5.11
CA CYS A 352 16.32 -16.01 -4.76
C CYS A 352 15.91 -17.47 -4.94
N GLY A 353 16.80 -18.27 -5.52
CA GLY A 353 16.59 -19.69 -5.75
C GLY A 353 17.89 -20.37 -6.18
N PRO A 354 17.86 -21.69 -6.47
CA PRO A 354 19.05 -22.41 -6.92
C PRO A 354 19.64 -21.79 -8.19
N ALA A 355 20.97 -21.63 -8.27
CA ALA A 355 21.65 -20.94 -9.38
C ALA A 355 21.28 -21.49 -10.77
N GLN A 356 21.21 -22.82 -10.90
CA GLN A 356 20.78 -23.49 -12.14
C GLN A 356 19.36 -23.09 -12.58
N TRP A 357 18.47 -22.87 -11.60
CA TRP A 357 17.11 -22.43 -11.87
C TRP A 357 17.06 -20.95 -12.19
N ILE A 358 17.82 -20.10 -11.47
CA ILE A 358 17.92 -18.66 -11.75
C ILE A 358 18.41 -18.42 -13.19
N SER A 359 19.39 -19.20 -13.66
CA SER A 359 19.84 -19.17 -15.05
C SER A 359 18.71 -19.46 -16.05
N ALA A 360 17.84 -20.44 -15.76
CA ALA A 360 16.68 -20.74 -16.59
C ALA A 360 15.59 -19.65 -16.50
N ALA A 361 15.33 -19.14 -15.30
CA ALA A 361 14.35 -18.08 -15.06
C ALA A 361 14.72 -16.77 -15.76
N ARG A 362 16.02 -16.44 -15.82
CA ARG A 362 16.56 -15.31 -16.58
C ARG A 362 16.18 -15.38 -18.06
N LYS A 363 16.41 -16.52 -18.71
CA LYS A 363 16.01 -16.76 -20.12
C LYS A 363 14.50 -16.56 -20.34
N VAL A 364 13.67 -17.05 -19.42
CA VAL A 364 12.20 -16.87 -19.51
C VAL A 364 11.79 -15.41 -19.29
N ARG A 365 12.43 -14.71 -18.35
CA ARG A 365 12.20 -13.28 -18.10
C ARG A 365 12.51 -12.46 -19.36
N ASP A 366 13.62 -12.75 -20.01
CA ASP A 366 14.10 -12.00 -21.16
C ASP A 366 13.21 -12.22 -22.40
N LEU A 367 12.54 -13.38 -22.50
CA LEU A 367 11.49 -13.64 -23.51
C LEU A 367 10.15 -12.97 -23.19
N ALA A 368 9.81 -12.79 -21.90
CA ALA A 368 8.48 -12.34 -21.50
C ALA A 368 8.36 -10.82 -21.38
N THR A 369 9.29 -10.18 -20.68
CA THR A 369 9.18 -8.76 -20.29
C THR A 369 10.51 -8.01 -20.25
N HIS A 370 11.63 -8.71 -20.50
CA HIS A 370 12.99 -8.23 -20.24
C HIS A 370 13.28 -7.89 -18.77
N ARG A 371 14.54 -7.57 -18.49
CA ARG A 371 15.03 -7.10 -17.19
C ARG A 371 14.47 -5.71 -16.84
N PRO A 372 14.32 -5.38 -15.54
CA PRO A 372 14.05 -4.00 -15.14
C PRO A 372 15.08 -3.03 -15.70
N SER A 373 14.66 -1.80 -16.01
CA SER A 373 15.54 -0.78 -16.60
C SER A 373 16.83 -0.61 -15.79
N SER A 374 17.98 -0.63 -16.47
CA SER A 374 19.30 -0.43 -15.85
C SER A 374 19.37 0.89 -15.08
N MET A 375 18.69 1.94 -15.56
CA MET A 375 18.59 3.22 -14.83
C MET A 375 17.89 3.06 -13.48
N THR A 376 16.84 2.24 -13.41
CA THR A 376 16.12 1.98 -12.16
C THR A 376 16.96 1.11 -11.23
N GLN A 377 17.68 0.12 -11.78
CA GLN A 377 18.56 -0.74 -11.00
C GLN A 377 19.75 0.06 -10.42
N GLY A 378 20.44 0.87 -11.22
CA GLY A 378 21.53 1.72 -10.77
C GLY A 378 21.10 2.79 -9.77
N ALA A 379 19.93 3.41 -9.96
CA ALA A 379 19.36 4.33 -8.97
C ALA A 379 19.10 3.62 -7.63
N ALA A 380 18.55 2.39 -7.66
CA ALA A 380 18.37 1.60 -6.45
C ALA A 380 19.71 1.19 -5.81
N ALA A 381 20.73 0.86 -6.61
CA ALA A 381 22.07 0.54 -6.11
C ALA A 381 22.67 1.73 -5.34
N HIS A 382 22.65 2.93 -5.91
CA HIS A 382 23.12 4.13 -5.21
C HIS A 382 22.27 4.46 -3.98
N PHE A 383 20.96 4.29 -4.07
CA PHE A 383 20.05 4.56 -2.95
C PHE A 383 20.36 3.65 -1.75
N LEU A 384 20.66 2.38 -1.98
CA LEU A 384 21.12 1.44 -0.95
C LEU A 384 22.54 1.77 -0.48
N ALA A 385 23.47 2.05 -1.39
CA ALA A 385 24.87 2.32 -1.06
C ALA A 385 25.04 3.56 -0.17
N LEU A 386 24.25 4.61 -0.41
CA LEU A 386 24.25 5.85 0.36
C LEU A 386 23.55 5.75 1.73
N GLY A 387 22.92 4.61 2.03
CA GLY A 387 22.20 4.42 3.30
C GLY A 387 20.80 5.05 3.35
N HIS A 388 20.30 5.54 2.21
CA HIS A 388 19.01 6.23 2.13
C HIS A 388 17.84 5.30 2.44
N TYR A 389 17.99 4.01 2.13
CA TYR A 389 16.98 3.00 2.41
C TYR A 389 16.80 2.74 3.90
N GLU A 390 17.91 2.64 4.63
CA GLU A 390 17.90 2.43 6.07
C GLU A 390 17.26 3.63 6.79
N ALA A 391 17.63 4.85 6.40
CA ALA A 391 17.03 6.07 6.92
C ALA A 391 15.53 6.16 6.62
N MET A 392 15.13 5.81 5.38
CA MET A 392 13.73 5.75 4.99
C MET A 392 12.96 4.72 5.82
N ASN A 393 13.48 3.49 5.93
CA ASN A 393 12.78 2.41 6.63
C ASN A 393 12.57 2.73 8.11
N SER A 394 13.58 3.29 8.79
CA SER A 394 13.43 3.76 10.18
C SER A 394 12.35 4.84 10.32
N ARG A 395 12.25 5.76 9.35
CA ARG A 395 11.19 6.79 9.34
C ARG A 395 9.81 6.17 9.13
N VAL A 396 9.68 5.26 8.16
CA VAL A 396 8.43 4.57 7.83
C VAL A 396 7.94 3.77 9.03
N LEU A 397 8.81 3.01 9.69
CA LEU A 397 8.48 2.23 10.88
C LEU A 397 7.90 3.10 11.99
N ARG A 398 8.57 4.21 12.33
CA ARG A 398 8.09 5.14 13.37
C ARG A 398 6.71 5.72 13.03
N VAL A 399 6.50 6.11 11.78
CA VAL A 399 5.21 6.68 11.34
C VAL A 399 4.11 5.62 11.35
N VAL A 400 4.40 4.39 10.92
CA VAL A 400 3.43 3.30 10.95
C VAL A 400 3.07 2.92 12.38
N GLU A 401 4.05 2.88 13.28
CA GLU A 401 3.85 2.64 14.72
C GLU A 401 2.93 3.71 15.34
N GLU A 402 3.25 5.00 15.15
CA GLU A 402 2.43 6.12 15.63
C GLU A 402 0.98 6.01 15.15
N ARG A 403 0.78 5.67 13.88
CA ARG A 403 -0.54 5.53 13.29
C ARG A 403 -1.29 4.28 13.77
N LEU A 404 -0.59 3.17 14.01
CA LEU A 404 -1.19 1.98 14.60
C LEU A 404 -1.65 2.24 16.04
N LEU A 405 -0.87 2.98 16.83
CA LEU A 405 -1.28 3.42 18.17
C LEU A 405 -2.52 4.32 18.10
N ALA A 406 -2.51 5.33 17.23
CA ALA A 406 -3.69 6.18 17.03
C ALA A 406 -4.93 5.40 16.57
N LEU A 407 -4.75 4.36 15.73
CA LEU A 407 -5.82 3.46 15.30
C LEU A 407 -6.33 2.61 16.45
N ARG A 408 -5.43 2.00 17.23
CA ARG A 408 -5.73 1.23 18.44
C ARG A 408 -6.58 2.05 19.39
N ASP A 409 -6.12 3.25 19.74
CA ASP A 409 -6.78 4.11 20.71
C ASP A 409 -8.16 4.55 20.21
N ALA A 410 -8.27 4.86 18.91
CA ALA A 410 -9.55 5.23 18.30
C ALA A 410 -10.55 4.07 18.29
N ILE A 411 -10.10 2.84 17.97
CA ILE A 411 -10.99 1.68 17.95
C ILE A 411 -11.41 1.31 19.38
N ASN A 412 -10.49 1.31 20.35
CA ASN A 412 -10.81 1.09 21.77
C ASN A 412 -11.87 2.10 22.26
N HIS A 413 -11.75 3.35 21.85
CA HIS A 413 -12.68 4.40 22.28
C HIS A 413 -14.05 4.34 21.58
N TYR A 414 -14.10 4.11 20.26
CA TYR A 414 -15.36 4.19 19.49
C TYR A 414 -16.06 2.85 19.24
N MET A 415 -15.36 1.73 19.41
CA MET A 415 -15.82 0.37 19.11
C MET A 415 -15.48 -0.63 20.24
N PRO A 416 -15.77 -0.32 21.52
CA PRO A 416 -15.44 -1.20 22.64
C PRO A 416 -16.10 -2.58 22.49
N GLN A 417 -15.47 -3.59 23.09
CA GLN A 417 -16.06 -4.91 23.24
C GLN A 417 -16.85 -4.98 24.54
N SER A 418 -17.99 -5.67 24.53
CA SER A 418 -18.62 -6.09 25.76
C SER A 418 -18.22 -7.52 26.12
N MET A 419 -17.97 -7.74 27.41
CA MET A 419 -17.72 -9.04 28.04
C MET A 419 -18.99 -9.91 28.14
N ALA A 420 -20.18 -9.32 28.01
CA ALA A 420 -21.46 -10.00 28.14
C ALA A 420 -21.97 -10.47 26.77
N GLU A 421 -22.19 -9.55 25.83
CA GLU A 421 -22.68 -9.82 24.48
C GLU A 421 -22.07 -8.86 23.44
N PRO A 422 -21.80 -9.29 22.19
CA PRO A 422 -21.23 -8.40 21.17
C PRO A 422 -22.12 -7.19 20.85
N LEU A 423 -21.55 -5.99 20.96
CA LEU A 423 -22.24 -4.74 20.63
C LEU A 423 -22.34 -4.51 19.10
N PRO A 424 -23.31 -3.71 18.62
CA PRO A 424 -23.45 -3.38 17.18
C PRO A 424 -22.20 -2.82 16.49
N GLN A 425 -21.41 -2.04 17.24
CA GLN A 425 -20.13 -1.47 16.80
C GLN A 425 -18.91 -2.26 17.27
N SER A 426 -19.11 -3.31 18.06
CA SER A 426 -17.97 -4.06 18.61
C SER A 426 -17.18 -4.72 17.49
N VAL A 427 -15.87 -4.72 17.67
CA VAL A 427 -14.96 -5.43 16.78
C VAL A 427 -13.94 -6.21 17.59
N THR A 428 -13.51 -7.33 17.03
CA THR A 428 -12.36 -8.08 17.51
C THR A 428 -11.23 -7.97 16.52
N ILE A 429 -10.05 -7.65 17.03
CA ILE A 429 -8.82 -7.55 16.27
C ILE A 429 -7.95 -8.75 16.61
N ALA A 430 -7.45 -9.44 15.58
CA ALA A 430 -6.47 -10.50 15.78
C ALA A 430 -5.14 -9.90 16.27
N PRO A 431 -4.44 -10.54 17.23
CA PRO A 431 -3.12 -10.10 17.65
C PRO A 431 -2.16 -10.03 16.45
N ALA A 432 -1.55 -8.87 16.24
CA ALA A 432 -0.55 -8.69 15.19
C ALA A 432 0.71 -8.07 15.79
N ALA A 433 1.87 -8.73 15.60
CA ALA A 433 3.17 -8.25 16.08
C ALA A 433 3.76 -7.10 15.24
N GLY A 434 2.96 -6.46 14.37
CA GLY A 434 3.38 -5.36 13.51
C GLY A 434 2.63 -5.32 12.18
N GLY A 435 3.21 -4.63 11.21
CA GLY A 435 2.60 -4.37 9.89
C GLY A 435 2.01 -2.98 9.81
N SER A 436 1.31 -2.71 8.70
CA SER A 436 0.63 -1.43 8.50
C SER A 436 -0.88 -1.58 8.39
N THR A 437 -1.44 -2.70 8.83
CA THR A 437 -2.86 -3.01 8.71
C THR A 437 -3.37 -3.88 9.84
N VAL A 438 -4.62 -3.63 10.24
CA VAL A 438 -5.35 -4.40 11.24
C VAL A 438 -6.44 -5.25 10.58
N TRP A 439 -6.53 -6.51 10.98
CA TRP A 439 -7.59 -7.45 10.58
C TRP A 439 -8.76 -7.38 11.56
N VAL A 440 -9.92 -6.94 11.08
CA VAL A 440 -11.06 -6.59 11.92
C VAL A 440 -12.21 -7.56 11.68
N ARG A 441 -12.70 -8.16 12.75
CA ARG A 441 -13.92 -8.97 12.79
C ARG A 441 -15.04 -8.17 13.46
N GLY A 442 -16.05 -7.78 12.71
CA GLY A 442 -17.27 -7.15 13.23
C GLY A 442 -18.34 -8.18 13.65
N PRO A 443 -19.54 -7.71 14.02
CA PRO A 443 -20.66 -8.56 14.39
C PRO A 443 -21.11 -9.45 13.22
N ALA A 444 -21.63 -10.65 13.51
CA ALA A 444 -22.01 -11.62 12.47
C ALA A 444 -23.04 -11.10 11.44
N SER A 445 -23.86 -10.11 11.82
CA SER A 445 -24.84 -9.46 10.94
C SER A 445 -24.24 -8.43 9.99
N LEU A 446 -22.98 -8.03 10.18
CA LEU A 446 -22.33 -7.01 9.37
C LEU A 446 -21.98 -7.54 7.98
N ASP A 447 -22.35 -6.80 6.94
CA ASP A 447 -21.77 -6.96 5.59
C ASP A 447 -20.76 -5.84 5.34
N ALA A 448 -19.48 -6.16 5.43
CA ALA A 448 -18.36 -5.23 5.22
C ALA A 448 -18.35 -4.62 3.81
N ARG A 449 -18.92 -5.29 2.80
CA ARG A 449 -19.02 -4.73 1.44
C ARG A 449 -20.02 -3.58 1.41
N ARG A 450 -21.17 -3.76 2.09
CA ARG A 450 -22.18 -2.71 2.26
C ARG A 450 -21.62 -1.56 3.10
N LEU A 451 -20.89 -1.87 4.16
CA LEU A 451 -20.22 -0.87 5.01
C LEU A 451 -19.23 -0.03 4.19
N ALA A 452 -18.34 -0.67 3.44
CA ALA A 452 -17.37 0.02 2.59
C ALA A 452 -18.05 0.92 1.55
N LYS A 453 -19.16 0.47 0.95
CA LYS A 453 -19.95 1.27 0.00
C LYS A 453 -20.57 2.50 0.66
N ALA A 454 -21.15 2.36 1.87
CA ALA A 454 -21.75 3.47 2.60
C ALA A 454 -20.69 4.50 3.04
N LEU A 455 -19.56 4.03 3.56
CA LEU A 455 -18.43 4.85 4.01
C LEU A 455 -17.76 5.66 2.90
N LYS A 456 -17.72 5.12 1.67
CA LYS A 456 -17.16 5.80 0.51
C LYS A 456 -17.78 7.19 0.30
N SER A 457 -19.09 7.33 0.50
CA SER A 457 -19.80 8.62 0.38
C SER A 457 -19.40 9.65 1.44
N LYS A 458 -18.90 9.19 2.59
CA LYS A 458 -18.37 10.02 3.69
C LYS A 458 -16.85 10.27 3.56
N GLY A 459 -16.23 9.89 2.43
CA GLY A 459 -14.80 10.05 2.21
C GLY A 459 -13.92 9.04 2.95
N VAL A 460 -14.50 7.95 3.45
CA VAL A 460 -13.79 6.86 4.16
C VAL A 460 -13.64 5.65 3.23
N LEU A 461 -12.42 5.11 3.13
CA LEU A 461 -12.16 3.85 2.42
C LEU A 461 -11.70 2.79 3.42
N ILE A 462 -12.27 1.58 3.32
CA ILE A 462 -11.86 0.37 4.06
C ILE A 462 -11.81 -0.81 3.08
N GLU A 463 -11.10 -1.89 3.42
CA GLU A 463 -10.97 -3.07 2.56
C GLU A 463 -11.85 -4.24 3.07
N PRO A 464 -12.94 -4.61 2.39
CA PRO A 464 -13.72 -5.81 2.73
C PRO A 464 -12.89 -7.09 2.55
N ALA A 465 -13.02 -8.01 3.50
CA ALA A 465 -12.22 -9.25 3.54
C ALA A 465 -12.68 -10.35 2.59
N ALA A 466 -13.95 -10.33 2.17
CA ALA A 466 -14.60 -11.45 1.47
C ALA A 466 -13.81 -11.95 0.25
N GLY A 467 -13.15 -11.03 -0.48
CA GLY A 467 -12.37 -11.38 -1.66
C GLY A 467 -11.17 -12.29 -1.38
N TYR A 468 -10.59 -12.25 -0.16
CA TYR A 468 -9.42 -13.07 0.19
C TYR A 468 -9.77 -14.55 0.43
N PHE A 469 -11.02 -14.87 0.72
CA PHE A 469 -11.44 -16.26 0.92
C PHE A 469 -11.71 -16.95 -0.42
N ALA A 470 -11.35 -18.22 -0.53
CA ALA A 470 -11.51 -19.01 -1.75
C ALA A 470 -12.90 -19.66 -1.87
N GLY A 471 -13.56 -19.88 -0.73
CA GLY A 471 -14.88 -20.51 -0.67
C GLY A 471 -16.00 -19.67 -1.28
N SER A 472 -17.08 -20.34 -1.70
CA SER A 472 -18.27 -19.71 -2.29
C SER A 472 -19.13 -18.92 -1.29
N ASN A 473 -18.95 -19.15 0.01
CA ASN A 473 -19.64 -18.45 1.08
C ASN A 473 -18.64 -17.81 2.05
N PRO A 474 -17.94 -16.73 1.65
CA PRO A 474 -16.91 -16.11 2.47
C PRO A 474 -17.53 -15.32 3.64
N PRO A 475 -16.82 -15.21 4.79
CA PRO A 475 -17.23 -14.32 5.87
C PRO A 475 -17.41 -12.88 5.39
N LEU A 476 -18.58 -12.30 5.65
CA LEU A 476 -18.92 -10.93 5.22
C LEU A 476 -18.67 -9.89 6.31
N HIS A 477 -18.58 -10.31 7.56
CA HIS A 477 -18.41 -9.44 8.73
C HIS A 477 -16.95 -9.06 9.00
N MET A 478 -16.07 -9.21 8.02
CA MET A 478 -14.63 -9.01 8.17
C MET A 478 -14.11 -7.95 7.20
N PHE A 479 -13.18 -7.12 7.66
CA PHE A 479 -12.54 -6.07 6.86
C PHE A 479 -11.16 -5.71 7.41
N ARG A 480 -10.42 -4.88 6.67
CA ARG A 480 -9.08 -4.41 7.02
C ARG A 480 -9.06 -2.91 7.14
N LEU A 481 -8.26 -2.43 8.08
CA LEU A 481 -7.94 -1.02 8.26
C LEU A 481 -6.43 -0.82 8.11
N GLY A 482 -6.00 -0.35 6.95
CA GLY A 482 -4.60 -0.03 6.70
C GLY A 482 -4.25 1.39 7.11
N VAL A 483 -3.10 1.59 7.74
CA VAL A 483 -2.61 2.91 8.21
C VAL A 483 -1.54 3.52 7.31
N SER A 484 -1.05 2.78 6.31
CA SER A 484 0.01 3.26 5.41
C SER A 484 -0.40 4.51 4.62
N GLY A 485 -1.68 4.66 4.26
CA GLY A 485 -2.16 5.76 3.40
C GLY A 485 -2.82 6.95 4.11
N ILE A 486 -3.00 6.89 5.43
CA ILE A 486 -3.77 7.88 6.19
C ILE A 486 -2.85 8.66 7.16
N PRO A 487 -2.90 10.00 7.18
CA PRO A 487 -2.24 10.82 8.20
C PRO A 487 -2.76 10.56 9.62
N THR A 488 -1.89 10.64 10.64
CA THR A 488 -2.23 10.32 12.04
C THR A 488 -3.42 11.12 12.57
N ASP A 489 -3.46 12.42 12.28
CA ASP A 489 -4.49 13.37 12.71
C ASP A 489 -5.90 13.04 12.19
N ARG A 490 -5.99 12.23 11.13
CA ARG A 490 -7.27 11.84 10.51
C ARG A 490 -7.81 10.50 10.98
N ILE A 491 -6.98 9.69 11.65
CA ILE A 491 -7.35 8.32 12.04
C ILE A 491 -8.54 8.34 13.00
N ARG A 492 -8.49 9.19 14.03
CA ARG A 492 -9.53 9.29 15.05
C ARG A 492 -10.91 9.60 14.45
N GLU A 493 -11.00 10.67 13.65
CA GLU A 493 -12.23 11.09 12.97
C GLU A 493 -12.74 10.00 12.01
N GLY A 494 -11.82 9.37 11.26
CA GLY A 494 -12.16 8.28 10.33
C GLY A 494 -12.77 7.08 11.05
N VAL A 495 -12.20 6.65 12.18
CA VAL A 495 -12.72 5.53 12.98
C VAL A 495 -14.08 5.87 13.60
N ALA A 496 -14.28 7.11 14.09
CA ALA A 496 -15.56 7.55 14.60
C ALA A 496 -16.68 7.42 13.55
N LEU A 497 -16.40 7.78 12.29
CA LEU A 497 -17.34 7.63 11.17
C LEU A 497 -17.63 6.16 10.84
N ILE A 498 -16.63 5.27 10.94
CA ILE A 498 -16.82 3.83 10.77
C ILE A 498 -17.76 3.30 11.85
N ALA A 499 -17.52 3.65 13.12
CA ALA A 499 -18.33 3.21 14.24
C ALA A 499 -19.78 3.72 14.13
N GLU A 500 -19.96 4.98 13.76
CA GLU A 500 -21.28 5.57 13.51
C GLU A 500 -22.04 4.81 12.41
N MET A 501 -21.36 4.47 11.31
CA MET A 501 -21.98 3.75 10.19
C MET A 501 -22.33 2.32 10.56
N MET A 502 -21.46 1.61 11.30
CA MET A 502 -21.75 0.27 11.81
C MET A 502 -23.01 0.27 12.68
N ARG A 503 -23.14 1.24 13.61
CA ARG A 503 -24.36 1.40 14.43
C ARG A 503 -25.61 1.63 13.58
N LYS A 504 -25.53 2.51 12.58
CA LYS A 504 -26.66 2.81 11.68
C LYS A 504 -27.10 1.60 10.86
N MET A 505 -26.16 0.76 10.43
CA MET A 505 -26.46 -0.42 9.63
C MET A 505 -26.95 -1.60 10.47
N SER A 506 -26.68 -1.60 11.77
CA SER A 506 -27.08 -2.67 12.69
C SER A 506 -28.53 -2.51 13.16
N GLU A 507 -29.48 -2.23 12.26
CA GLU A 507 -30.93 -2.06 12.54
C GLU A 507 -31.62 -3.29 13.18
N SER A 508 -30.87 -4.27 13.69
CA SER A 508 -31.41 -5.17 14.72
C SER A 508 -31.71 -4.34 15.97
N PRO A 509 -32.92 -4.44 16.57
CA PRO A 509 -33.12 -3.89 17.89
C PRO A 509 -32.10 -4.56 18.79
N VAL A 510 -31.08 -3.81 19.24
CA VAL A 510 -30.31 -4.19 20.43
C VAL A 510 -31.39 -4.55 21.43
N PRO A 511 -31.46 -5.80 21.93
CA PRO A 511 -32.43 -6.15 22.95
C PRO A 511 -32.32 -5.06 24.01
N ARG A 512 -33.42 -4.36 24.30
CA ARG A 512 -33.44 -3.57 25.54
C ARG A 512 -33.14 -4.60 26.61
N LEU A 513 -31.96 -4.49 27.20
CA LEU A 513 -31.61 -5.34 28.32
C LEU A 513 -32.74 -5.22 29.33
N ASP A 514 -33.25 -6.35 29.80
CA ASP A 514 -34.13 -6.43 30.98
C ASP A 514 -33.29 -6.09 32.23
N CYS A 515 -32.70 -4.90 32.24
CA CYS A 515 -31.82 -4.38 33.28
C CYS A 515 -32.27 -2.95 33.52
N THR A 516 -32.78 -2.68 34.72
CA THR A 516 -33.16 -1.31 35.09
C THR A 516 -31.89 -0.56 35.46
N PRO A 517 -31.62 0.63 34.88
CA PRO A 517 -30.52 1.47 35.32
C PRO A 517 -30.62 1.74 36.82
N ILE A 518 -29.50 1.68 37.54
CA ILE A 518 -29.46 2.00 38.96
C ILE A 518 -29.45 3.53 39.16
N PRO A 519 -30.21 4.07 40.14
CA PRO A 519 -30.20 5.50 40.46
C PRO A 519 -28.82 6.01 40.88
N GLY A 520 -28.54 7.30 40.66
CA GLY A 520 -27.23 7.89 40.95
C GLY A 520 -26.71 7.67 42.37
N ALA A 521 -27.61 7.75 43.37
CA ALA A 521 -27.27 7.51 44.77
C ALA A 521 -26.77 6.07 45.02
N ASP A 522 -27.28 5.10 44.29
CA ASP A 522 -26.92 3.69 44.40
C ASP A 522 -25.64 3.37 43.61
N ILE A 523 -25.34 4.13 42.55
CA ILE A 523 -24.09 4.00 41.79
C ILE A 523 -22.89 4.24 42.71
N ALA A 524 -22.91 5.32 43.49
CA ALA A 524 -21.82 5.66 44.42
C ALA A 524 -21.58 4.52 45.42
N ALA A 525 -22.64 4.01 46.04
CA ALA A 525 -22.56 2.94 47.02
C ALA A 525 -22.02 1.61 46.46
N ARG A 526 -22.17 1.38 45.14
CA ARG A 526 -21.78 0.13 44.48
C ARG A 526 -20.40 0.17 43.84
N LEU A 527 -19.95 1.34 43.36
CA LEU A 527 -18.72 1.47 42.58
C LEU A 527 -17.57 2.12 43.36
N SER A 528 -17.83 2.84 44.44
CA SER A 528 -16.76 3.37 45.30
C SER A 528 -15.93 2.23 45.90
N GLY A 529 -14.62 2.24 45.66
CA GLY A 529 -13.69 1.18 46.09
C GLY A 529 -13.70 -0.07 45.21
N ALA A 530 -14.45 -0.10 44.12
CA ALA A 530 -14.56 -1.27 43.25
C ALA A 530 -13.38 -1.36 42.26
N THR A 531 -12.95 -2.60 41.98
CA THR A 531 -12.03 -2.89 40.89
C THR A 531 -12.81 -3.49 39.74
N LEU A 532 -12.72 -2.86 38.57
CA LEU A 532 -13.41 -3.27 37.36
C LEU A 532 -12.42 -3.91 36.38
N SER A 533 -12.73 -5.12 35.93
CA SER A 533 -11.95 -5.84 34.92
C SER A 533 -12.67 -5.86 33.58
N TYR A 534 -11.99 -5.46 32.51
CA TYR A 534 -12.53 -5.44 31.14
C TYR A 534 -11.46 -5.87 30.12
N ARG A 535 -11.82 -5.93 28.83
CA ARG A 535 -10.89 -6.27 27.76
C ARG A 535 -10.83 -5.17 26.71
N THR A 536 -9.63 -4.95 26.15
CA THR A 536 -9.47 -4.12 24.95
C THR A 536 -10.04 -4.84 23.72
N VAL A 537 -10.13 -4.14 22.59
CA VAL A 537 -10.57 -4.75 21.32
C VAL A 537 -9.58 -5.79 20.76
N TYR A 538 -8.37 -5.83 21.32
CA TYR A 538 -7.31 -6.80 21.03
C TYR A 538 -7.40 -8.05 21.94
N GLY A 539 -8.32 -8.04 22.92
CA GLY A 539 -8.52 -9.12 23.88
C GLY A 539 -7.65 -9.01 25.15
N ASP A 540 -6.80 -7.98 25.24
CA ASP A 540 -5.90 -7.75 26.37
C ASP A 540 -6.71 -7.41 27.63
N PRO A 541 -6.38 -7.97 28.80
CA PRO A 541 -7.05 -7.64 30.05
C PRO A 541 -6.66 -6.24 30.52
N CYS A 542 -7.63 -5.46 30.99
CA CYS A 542 -7.43 -4.16 31.63
C CYS A 542 -8.16 -4.12 32.97
N THR A 543 -7.57 -3.43 33.94
CA THR A 543 -8.19 -3.14 35.24
C THR A 543 -8.41 -1.63 35.40
N MET A 544 -9.49 -1.27 36.08
CA MET A 544 -9.82 0.09 36.48
C MET A 544 -10.23 0.08 37.95
N GLU A 545 -9.40 0.65 38.81
CA GLU A 545 -9.66 0.81 40.24
C GLU A 545 -10.38 2.15 40.47
N LEU A 546 -11.51 2.12 41.18
CA LEU A 546 -12.32 3.30 41.48
C LEU A 546 -12.16 3.66 42.96
N HIS A 547 -11.58 4.82 43.26
CA HIS A 547 -11.37 5.26 44.65
C HIS A 547 -12.53 6.11 45.15
N GLU A 548 -12.76 6.12 46.47
CA GLU A 548 -13.86 6.83 47.12
C GLU A 548 -13.79 8.36 46.97
N ASP A 549 -12.59 8.90 46.77
CA ASP A 549 -12.35 10.34 46.59
C ASP A 549 -12.66 10.82 45.16
N GLY A 550 -13.16 9.94 44.30
CA GLY A 550 -13.47 10.22 42.90
C GLY A 550 -12.27 10.08 41.96
N THR A 551 -11.10 9.62 42.44
CA THR A 551 -9.98 9.26 41.56
C THR A 551 -10.17 7.86 40.98
N LEU A 552 -9.56 7.60 39.83
CA LEU A 552 -9.48 6.25 39.25
C LEU A 552 -8.07 5.97 38.71
N GLU A 553 -7.65 4.71 38.79
CA GLU A 553 -6.39 4.22 38.26
C GLU A 553 -6.64 3.08 37.26
N GLY A 554 -5.94 3.09 36.14
CA GLY A 554 -6.06 2.11 35.08
C GLY A 554 -4.75 1.39 34.82
N ARG A 555 -4.80 0.08 34.60
CA ARG A 555 -3.65 -0.72 34.15
C ARG A 555 -4.02 -1.59 32.95
N ALA A 556 -3.20 -1.53 31.89
CA ALA A 556 -3.30 -2.44 30.75
C ALA A 556 -2.40 -3.67 30.93
N GLY A 557 -2.89 -4.86 30.59
CA GLY A 557 -2.22 -6.14 30.87
C GLY A 557 -1.22 -6.62 29.79
N PHE A 558 -0.01 -6.92 30.28
CA PHE A 558 1.24 -7.49 29.71
C PHE A 558 2.20 -6.63 28.85
N ALA A 559 3.49 -6.73 29.27
CA ALA A 559 4.77 -6.17 28.77
C ALA A 559 4.83 -4.64 28.58
N ASN A 560 5.37 -3.96 29.61
CA ASN A 560 5.38 -2.50 29.83
C ASN A 560 3.97 -1.95 30.10
N GLU A 561 3.41 -2.33 31.26
CA GLU A 561 2.08 -1.95 31.73
C GLU A 561 1.86 -0.45 31.63
N GLU A 562 1.17 -0.05 30.56
CA GLU A 562 0.68 1.31 30.39
C GLU A 562 -0.30 1.56 31.53
N GLN A 563 -0.04 2.62 32.28
CA GLN A 563 -0.89 3.07 33.38
C GLN A 563 -1.39 4.47 33.07
N ASP A 564 -2.64 4.71 33.41
CA ASP A 564 -3.21 6.06 33.36
C ASP A 564 -4.03 6.30 34.62
N THR A 565 -4.21 7.57 34.95
CA THR A 565 -5.04 8.00 36.07
C THR A 565 -6.13 8.93 35.58
N GLY A 566 -7.18 9.10 36.37
CA GLY A 566 -8.28 9.95 36.01
C GLY A 566 -9.18 10.28 37.19
N ARG A 567 -10.38 10.73 36.86
CA ARG A 567 -11.46 11.00 37.81
C ARG A 567 -12.77 10.39 37.34
N TRP A 568 -13.58 9.97 38.29
CA TRP A 568 -14.97 9.61 38.08
C TRP A 568 -15.87 10.42 39.02
N TRP A 569 -17.10 10.65 38.57
CA TRP A 569 -18.11 11.36 39.35
C TRP A 569 -19.50 10.95 38.89
N ILE A 570 -20.52 11.43 39.60
CA ILE A 570 -21.93 11.16 39.29
C ILE A 570 -22.65 12.50 39.12
N GLU A 571 -23.41 12.65 38.02
CA GLU A 571 -24.32 13.77 37.82
C GLU A 571 -25.72 13.24 37.50
N GLY A 572 -26.69 13.50 38.39
CA GLY A 572 -28.01 12.90 38.29
C GLY A 572 -27.93 11.37 38.41
N ASP A 573 -28.53 10.66 37.46
CA ASP A 573 -28.50 9.18 37.37
C ASP A 573 -27.41 8.65 36.42
N MET A 574 -26.42 9.48 36.10
CA MET A 574 -25.35 9.15 35.16
C MET A 574 -24.00 9.09 35.87
N TRP A 575 -23.24 8.04 35.55
CA TRP A 575 -21.85 7.87 35.98
C TRP A 575 -20.91 8.42 34.90
N PHE A 576 -19.94 9.23 35.31
CA PHE A 576 -18.96 9.83 34.43
C PHE A 576 -17.56 9.37 34.78
N ARG A 577 -16.71 9.23 33.76
CA ARG A 577 -15.26 9.11 33.93
C ARG A 577 -14.52 10.01 32.96
N GLN A 578 -13.32 10.41 33.36
CA GLN A 578 -12.37 11.10 32.52
C GLN A 578 -10.96 10.65 32.89
N TRP A 579 -10.26 10.07 31.92
CA TRP A 579 -8.84 9.72 32.01
C TRP A 579 -7.95 10.95 31.78
N THR A 580 -6.66 10.85 32.10
CA THR A 580 -5.69 11.91 31.80
C THR A 580 -5.20 11.81 30.36
N LEU A 581 -4.89 10.60 29.90
CA LEU A 581 -4.34 10.33 28.56
C LEU A 581 -5.23 9.39 27.74
N TRP A 582 -5.73 8.32 28.35
CA TRP A 582 -6.59 7.33 27.71
C TRP A 582 -7.90 7.94 27.25
N ALA A 583 -8.50 7.34 26.23
CA ALA A 583 -9.74 7.85 25.62
C ALA A 583 -9.68 9.35 25.31
N TYR A 584 -8.50 9.86 24.96
CA TYR A 584 -8.22 11.27 24.62
C TYR A 584 -8.44 12.27 25.76
N GLY A 585 -8.48 11.79 27.01
CA GLY A 585 -8.79 12.61 28.17
C GLY A 585 -10.19 13.23 28.13
N GLU A 586 -11.10 12.65 27.34
CA GLU A 586 -12.46 13.16 27.19
C GLU A 586 -13.39 12.60 28.28
N PRO A 587 -14.27 13.43 28.83
CA PRO A 587 -15.28 12.96 29.77
C PRO A 587 -16.31 12.09 29.04
N ALA A 588 -16.63 10.93 29.59
CA ALA A 588 -17.64 10.02 29.09
C ALA A 588 -18.67 9.70 30.17
N GLY A 589 -19.95 9.92 29.86
CA GLY A 589 -21.08 9.70 30.76
C GLY A 589 -21.93 8.51 30.34
N PHE A 590 -22.34 7.71 31.31
CA PHE A 590 -23.04 6.44 31.09
C PHE A 590 -24.17 6.26 32.10
N GLY A 591 -25.29 5.70 31.64
CA GLY A 591 -26.20 5.02 32.55
C GLY A 591 -25.53 3.73 33.03
N VAL A 592 -25.82 3.30 34.25
CA VAL A 592 -25.21 2.09 34.83
C VAL A 592 -26.29 1.07 35.15
N ALA A 593 -26.07 -0.19 34.81
CA ALA A 593 -26.87 -1.31 35.30
C ALA A 593 -25.94 -2.43 35.78
N ILE A 594 -26.37 -3.20 36.79
CA ILE A 594 -25.60 -4.32 37.35
C ILE A 594 -26.42 -5.61 37.25
N LYS A 595 -25.83 -6.66 36.68
CA LYS A 595 -26.42 -8.00 36.56
C LYS A 595 -25.44 -9.05 37.10
N GLY A 596 -25.65 -9.46 38.36
CA GLY A 596 -24.68 -10.31 39.05
C GLY A 596 -23.40 -9.53 39.37
N ASP A 597 -22.26 -10.03 38.87
CA ASP A 597 -20.95 -9.38 38.92
C ASP A 597 -20.65 -8.48 37.70
N GLN A 598 -21.55 -8.46 36.71
CA GLN A 598 -21.37 -7.65 35.50
C GLN A 598 -21.90 -6.23 35.66
N LEU A 599 -21.03 -5.26 35.40
CA LEU A 599 -21.34 -3.85 35.21
C LEU A 599 -21.62 -3.59 33.73
N LEU A 600 -22.75 -2.97 33.41
CA LEU A 600 -23.15 -2.59 32.07
C LEU A 600 -23.20 -1.07 31.96
N TRP A 601 -22.49 -0.51 30.97
CA TRP A 601 -22.56 0.92 30.64
C TRP A 601 -23.57 1.15 29.52
N LEU A 602 -24.45 2.14 29.69
CA LEU A 602 -25.57 2.43 28.81
C LEU A 602 -25.46 3.83 28.19
N ASP A 603 -25.87 3.97 26.93
CA ASP A 603 -26.05 5.27 26.28
C ASP A 603 -27.32 5.99 26.77
N SER A 604 -27.53 7.22 26.28
CA SER A 604 -28.71 8.03 26.60
C SER A 604 -30.05 7.43 26.13
N ASN A 605 -30.02 6.41 25.28
CA ASN A 605 -31.21 5.66 24.84
C ASN A 605 -31.40 4.36 25.65
N GLY A 606 -30.57 4.11 26.67
CA GLY A 606 -30.60 2.90 27.50
C GLY A 606 -30.03 1.66 26.81
N ARG A 607 -29.24 1.82 25.75
CA ARG A 607 -28.58 0.70 25.05
C ARG A 607 -27.21 0.45 25.65
N GLN A 608 -26.82 -0.81 25.75
CA GLN A 608 -25.47 -1.15 26.18
C GLN A 608 -24.43 -0.64 25.18
N VAL A 609 -23.38 -0.01 25.71
CA VAL A 609 -22.25 0.50 24.93
C VAL A 609 -20.91 -0.04 25.37
N ASP A 610 -20.82 -0.63 26.57
CA ASP A 610 -19.61 -1.28 27.09
C ASP A 610 -19.98 -2.12 28.34
N SER A 611 -19.06 -2.91 28.90
CA SER A 611 -19.25 -3.66 30.15
C SER A 611 -17.94 -4.02 30.84
N ALA A 612 -17.98 -4.18 32.16
CA ALA A 612 -16.89 -4.71 32.97
C ALA A 612 -17.38 -5.77 33.97
N VAL A 613 -16.46 -6.51 34.56
CA VAL A 613 -16.70 -7.41 35.69
C VAL A 613 -16.21 -6.72 36.96
N ILE A 614 -17.06 -6.67 37.99
CA ILE A 614 -16.71 -6.17 39.32
C ILE A 614 -15.97 -7.29 40.04
N ALA A 615 -14.70 -7.05 40.40
CA ALA A 615 -13.81 -8.02 41.04
C ALA A 615 -14.03 -8.12 42.55
#